data_AF-A0A821I1N5-F1
#
_entry.id   AF-A0A821I1N5-F1
#
_cell.length_a   1.000
_cell.length_b   1.000
_cell.length_c   1.000
_cell.angle_alpha   90.00
_cell.angle_beta   90.00
_cell.angle_gamma   90.00
#
_symmetry.space_group_name_H-M   'P 1'
#
loop_
_entity.id
_entity.type
_entity.pdbx_description
1 polymer ?
#
loop_
_entity_poly.entity_id
_entity_poly.type
_entity_poly.pdbx_seq_one_letter_code
_entity_poly.pdbx_strand_id
1 'polypeptide(L)'
;FFLLDIRFQLSEQLKCLEQRIETQLSILAEIQEYFRRRADVELEYAKNLDNLHKQIGQKHRAQKARRETWVFHSIYKLWDTIVHDTRHHVKYHTIMSDVCGKYMYDKFNEIAEDTRRMFMKCKSVGLASHEDIEKVLNELQSTMKTYHQYQSESKQAEQKLSVILQQVAKIKSVKKQKAMAKRVEK
;
A
#
# COMPACT_ATOMS: atom_id res chain seq x y z
N PHE A 1 26.11 -13.92 2.53
CA PHE A 1 25.80 -12.59 2.01
C PHE A 1 24.50 -12.61 1.19
N PHE A 2 24.44 -13.36 0.09
CA PHE A 2 23.24 -13.44 -0.77
C PHE A 2 21.94 -13.86 -0.05
N LEU A 3 21.96 -14.93 0.76
CA LEU A 3 20.75 -15.39 1.47
C LEU A 3 20.19 -14.35 2.46
N LEU A 4 21.07 -13.59 3.13
CA LEU A 4 20.65 -12.54 4.07
C LEU A 4 20.03 -11.34 3.34
N ASP A 5 20.55 -11.02 2.15
CA ASP A 5 20.01 -9.96 1.29
C ASP A 5 18.59 -10.29 0.83
N ILE A 6 18.33 -11.53 0.40
CA ILE A 6 16.97 -11.96 0.04
C ILE A 6 16.01 -11.80 1.22
N ARG A 7 16.37 -12.29 2.41
CA ARG A 7 15.53 -12.17 3.61
C ARG A 7 15.21 -10.73 3.96
N PHE A 8 16.21 -9.86 3.87
CA PHE A 8 16.04 -8.43 4.08
C PHE A 8 15.05 -7.83 3.06
N GLN A 9 15.24 -8.14 1.77
CA GLN A 9 14.35 -7.65 0.71
C GLN A 9 12.89 -8.12 0.89
N LEU A 10 12.66 -9.37 1.30
CA LEU A 10 11.31 -9.86 1.61
C LEU A 10 10.67 -9.06 2.75
N SER A 11 11.42 -8.76 3.82
CA SER A 11 10.92 -7.91 4.90
C SER A 11 10.60 -6.49 4.42
N GLU A 12 11.44 -5.90 3.58
CA GLU A 12 11.20 -4.55 3.04
C GLU A 12 9.98 -4.51 2.11
N GLN A 13 9.70 -5.58 1.36
CA GLN A 13 8.48 -5.67 0.54
C GLN A 13 7.21 -5.56 1.37
N LEU A 14 7.16 -6.21 2.54
CA LEU A 14 5.99 -6.13 3.44
C LEU A 14 5.83 -4.73 4.03
N LYS A 15 6.92 -4.08 4.44
CA LYS A 15 6.88 -2.69 4.93
C LYS A 15 6.41 -1.72 3.85
N CYS A 16 6.87 -1.89 2.62
CA CYS A 16 6.42 -1.08 1.48
C CYS A 16 4.90 -1.25 1.24
N LEU A 17 4.38 -2.48 1.35
CA LEU A 17 2.95 -2.73 1.24
C LEU A 17 2.15 -2.05 2.37
N GLU A 18 2.67 -2.08 3.60
CA GLU A 18 2.09 -1.40 4.77
C GLU A 18 2.07 0.13 4.60
N GLN A 19 3.18 0.73 4.20
CA GLN A 19 3.26 2.16 3.96
C GLN A 19 2.30 2.60 2.83
N ARG A 20 2.15 1.76 1.80
CA ARG A 20 1.23 2.03 0.69
C ARG A 20 -0.22 2.08 1.16
N ILE A 21 -0.67 1.14 2.01
CA ILE A 21 -2.05 1.16 2.52
C ILE A 21 -2.29 2.36 3.43
N GLU A 22 -1.33 2.70 4.29
CA GLU A 22 -1.41 3.88 5.16
C GLU A 22 -1.60 5.17 4.34
N THR A 23 -0.81 5.32 3.28
CA THR A 23 -0.91 6.46 2.37
C THR A 23 -2.29 6.52 1.69
N GLN A 24 -2.80 5.39 1.20
CA GLN A 24 -4.11 5.33 0.56
C GLN A 24 -5.25 5.68 1.53
N LEU A 25 -5.19 5.17 2.77
CA LEU A 25 -6.19 5.49 3.79
C LEU A 25 -6.11 6.95 4.23
N SER A 26 -4.92 7.54 4.30
CA SER A 26 -4.75 8.98 4.58
C SER A 26 -5.43 9.84 3.51
N ILE A 27 -5.19 9.53 2.23
CA ILE A 27 -5.81 10.26 1.11
C ILE A 27 -7.34 10.10 1.15
N LEU A 28 -7.86 8.90 1.44
CA LEU A 28 -9.30 8.68 1.59
C LEU A 28 -9.89 9.53 2.72
N ALA A 29 -9.20 9.68 3.85
CA ALA A 29 -9.63 10.53 4.95
C ALA A 29 -9.68 12.02 4.54
N GLU A 30 -8.68 12.49 3.78
CA GLU A 30 -8.68 13.86 3.24
C GLU A 30 -9.86 14.11 2.30
N ILE A 31 -10.19 13.13 1.45
CA ILE A 31 -11.34 13.21 0.54
C ILE A 31 -12.66 13.24 1.34
N GLN A 32 -12.80 12.39 2.37
CA GLN A 32 -13.97 12.41 3.25
C GLN A 32 -14.16 13.77 3.93
N GLU A 33 -13.07 14.35 4.44
CA GLU A 33 -13.08 15.66 5.07
C GLU A 33 -13.47 16.77 4.07
N TYR A 34 -12.97 16.71 2.83
CA TYR A 34 -13.39 17.62 1.77
C TYR A 34 -14.90 17.57 1.54
N PHE A 35 -15.49 16.38 1.39
CA PHE A 35 -16.92 16.23 1.15
C PHE A 35 -17.77 16.67 2.35
N ARG A 36 -17.30 16.43 3.57
CA ARG A 36 -17.93 16.93 4.78
C ARG A 36 -17.98 18.46 4.78
N ARG A 37 -16.85 19.12 4.55
CA ARG A 37 -16.79 20.59 4.44
C ARG A 37 -17.61 21.12 3.27
N ARG A 38 -17.65 20.40 2.14
CA ARG A 38 -18.47 20.75 0.98
C ARG A 38 -19.96 20.72 1.33
N ALA A 39 -20.40 19.71 2.09
CA ALA A 39 -21.78 19.62 2.57
C ALA A 39 -22.16 20.80 3.47
N ASP A 40 -21.28 21.18 4.40
CA ASP A 40 -21.50 22.34 5.28
C ASP A 40 -21.70 23.63 4.47
N VAL A 41 -20.87 23.87 3.45
CA VAL A 41 -20.97 25.03 2.56
C VAL A 41 -22.27 25.02 1.74
N GLU A 42 -22.66 23.87 1.20
CA GLU A 42 -23.91 23.72 0.45
C GLU A 42 -25.14 23.99 1.33
N LEU A 43 -25.13 23.48 2.56
CA LEU A 43 -26.21 23.68 3.52
C LEU A 43 -26.31 25.15 3.96
N GLU A 44 -25.17 25.80 4.21
CA GLU A 44 -25.14 27.23 4.54
C GLU A 44 -25.67 28.07 3.38
N TYR A 45 -25.28 27.76 2.13
CA TYR A 45 -25.79 28.46 0.97
C TYR A 45 -27.30 28.26 0.78
N ALA A 46 -27.80 27.03 0.97
CA ALA A 46 -29.24 26.75 0.97
C ALA A 46 -30.00 27.58 2.02
N LYS A 47 -29.48 27.70 3.25
CA LYS A 47 -30.06 28.54 4.31
C LYS A 47 -30.09 30.02 3.93
N ASN A 48 -29.02 30.53 3.32
CA ASN A 48 -28.95 31.92 2.87
C ASN A 48 -29.97 32.21 1.76
N LEU A 49 -30.14 31.29 0.80
CA LEU A 49 -31.16 31.39 -0.25
C LEU A 49 -32.58 31.30 0.33
N ASP A 50 -32.81 30.45 1.32
CA ASP A 50 -34.13 30.33 1.97
C ASP A 50 -34.49 31.60 2.74
N ASN A 51 -33.53 32.20 3.44
CA ASN A 51 -33.67 33.50 4.08
C ASN A 51 -33.99 34.60 3.05
N LEU A 52 -33.28 34.64 1.92
CA LEU A 52 -33.54 35.58 0.83
C LEU A 52 -34.96 35.42 0.27
N HIS A 53 -35.36 34.18 -0.06
CA HIS A 53 -36.71 33.86 -0.55
C HIS A 53 -37.79 34.33 0.44
N LYS A 54 -37.61 34.04 1.74
CA LYS A 54 -38.55 34.45 2.81
C LYS A 54 -38.64 35.98 2.92
N GLN A 55 -37.52 36.69 2.91
CA GLN A 55 -37.49 38.16 3.01
C GLN A 55 -38.16 38.83 1.81
N ILE A 56 -37.88 38.36 0.59
CA ILE A 56 -38.53 38.88 -0.63
C ILE A 56 -40.03 38.60 -0.57
N GLY A 57 -40.44 37.39 -0.19
CA GLY A 57 -41.85 37.02 -0.06
C GLY A 57 -42.59 37.84 1.01
N GLN A 58 -41.96 38.14 2.15
CA GLN A 58 -42.52 39.02 3.18
C GLN A 58 -42.70 40.45 2.67
N LYS A 59 -41.67 41.06 2.05
CA LYS A 59 -41.75 42.40 1.46
C LYS A 59 -42.84 42.50 0.40
N HIS A 60 -42.97 41.46 -0.43
CA HIS A 60 -44.00 41.42 -1.46
C HIS A 60 -45.42 41.36 -0.87
N ARG A 61 -45.67 40.49 0.12
CA ARG A 61 -46.96 40.41 0.81
C ARG A 61 -47.36 41.73 1.47
N ALA A 62 -46.41 42.46 2.05
CA ALA A 62 -46.67 43.77 2.65
C ALA A 62 -47.12 44.82 1.63
N GLN A 63 -46.69 44.72 0.37
CA GLN A 63 -47.09 45.65 -0.70
C GLN A 63 -48.33 45.21 -1.48
N LYS A 64 -48.65 43.91 -1.47
CA LYS A 64 -49.76 43.31 -2.24
C LYS A 64 -51.12 43.94 -1.93
N ALA A 65 -51.37 44.30 -0.65
CA ALA A 65 -52.60 44.98 -0.23
C ALA A 65 -52.81 46.36 -0.87
N ARG A 66 -51.76 46.99 -1.42
CA ARG A 66 -51.83 48.31 -2.07
C ARG A 66 -51.89 48.23 -3.58
N ARG A 67 -51.84 47.03 -4.19
CA ARG A 67 -51.56 46.84 -5.61
C ARG A 67 -52.33 45.63 -6.20
N GLU A 68 -53.66 45.71 -6.16
CA GLU A 68 -54.57 44.60 -6.54
C GLU A 68 -54.46 44.14 -8.00
N THR A 69 -54.07 45.02 -8.92
CA THR A 69 -53.95 44.68 -10.36
C THR A 69 -52.63 44.01 -10.74
N TRP A 70 -51.70 43.84 -9.81
CA TRP A 70 -50.34 43.36 -10.07
C TRP A 70 -50.25 42.01 -10.75
N VAL A 71 -51.12 41.08 -10.36
CA VAL A 71 -51.15 39.71 -10.89
C VAL A 71 -51.38 39.63 -12.40
N PHE A 72 -51.90 40.70 -13.03
CA PHE A 72 -52.15 40.76 -14.46
C PHE A 72 -50.96 41.27 -15.29
N HIS A 73 -49.90 41.78 -14.65
CA HIS A 73 -48.75 42.36 -15.34
C HIS A 73 -47.70 41.29 -15.65
N SER A 74 -47.10 41.32 -16.84
CA SER A 74 -46.00 40.41 -17.22
C SER A 74 -44.78 40.52 -16.30
N ILE A 75 -44.50 41.73 -15.80
CA ILE A 75 -43.41 42.00 -14.84
C ILE A 75 -43.64 41.26 -13.52
N TYR A 76 -44.91 41.10 -13.09
CA TYR A 76 -45.23 40.30 -11.91
C TYR A 76 -44.91 38.81 -12.13
N LYS A 77 -45.23 38.27 -13.32
CA LYS A 77 -44.86 36.88 -13.67
C LYS A 77 -43.35 36.68 -13.66
N LEU A 78 -42.58 37.62 -14.18
CA LEU A 78 -41.11 37.57 -14.12
C LEU A 78 -40.61 37.53 -12.67
N TRP A 79 -41.13 38.41 -11.81
CA TRP A 79 -40.80 38.42 -10.39
C TRP A 79 -41.13 37.08 -9.72
N ASP A 80 -42.32 36.54 -9.97
CA ASP A 80 -42.78 35.27 -9.39
C ASP A 80 -41.85 34.11 -9.80
N THR A 81 -41.49 34.04 -11.09
CA THR A 81 -40.53 33.06 -11.61
C THR A 81 -39.18 33.14 -10.90
N ILE A 82 -38.60 34.34 -10.73
CA ILE A 82 -37.29 34.51 -10.07
C ILE A 82 -37.35 34.08 -8.59
N VAL A 83 -38.43 34.42 -7.90
CA VAL A 83 -38.63 34.04 -6.49
C VAL A 83 -38.83 32.54 -6.35
N HIS A 84 -39.53 31.92 -7.30
CA HIS A 84 -39.72 30.48 -7.38
C HIS A 84 -38.40 29.75 -7.66
N ASP A 85 -37.61 30.25 -8.60
CA ASP A 85 -36.31 29.71 -8.97
C ASP A 85 -35.33 29.74 -7.78
N THR A 86 -35.31 30.83 -7.02
CA THR A 86 -34.56 30.92 -5.75
C THR A 86 -34.95 29.79 -4.79
N ARG A 87 -36.25 29.48 -4.67
CA ARG A 87 -36.74 28.37 -3.83
C ARG A 87 -36.34 27.00 -4.39
N HIS A 88 -36.23 26.85 -5.70
CA HIS A 88 -35.69 25.64 -6.31
C HIS A 88 -34.21 25.45 -5.97
N HIS A 89 -33.41 26.51 -6.06
CA HIS A 89 -32.01 26.47 -5.65
C HIS A 89 -31.82 26.06 -4.19
N VAL A 90 -32.66 26.53 -3.26
CA VAL A 90 -32.65 26.04 -1.85
C VAL A 90 -32.73 24.51 -1.81
N LYS A 91 -33.67 23.91 -2.54
CA LYS A 91 -33.84 22.44 -2.56
C LYS A 91 -32.64 21.75 -3.17
N TYR A 92 -32.11 22.25 -4.29
CA TYR A 92 -30.96 21.65 -4.96
C TYR A 92 -29.72 21.66 -4.07
N HIS A 93 -29.41 22.78 -3.41
CA HIS A 93 -28.28 22.89 -2.50
C HIS A 93 -28.48 22.05 -1.22
N THR A 94 -29.71 21.91 -0.73
CA THR A 94 -30.03 20.98 0.38
C THR A 94 -29.74 19.52 -0.02
N ILE A 95 -30.22 19.09 -1.19
CA ILE A 95 -29.96 17.74 -1.71
C ILE A 95 -28.47 17.52 -1.94
N MET A 96 -27.77 18.52 -2.49
CA MET A 96 -26.32 18.44 -2.70
C MET A 96 -25.57 18.27 -1.37
N SER A 97 -25.96 19.01 -0.32
CA SER A 97 -25.44 18.81 1.03
C SER A 97 -25.65 17.38 1.50
N ASP A 98 -26.85 16.82 1.35
CA ASP A 98 -27.12 15.44 1.77
C ASP A 98 -26.30 14.40 0.98
N VAL A 99 -26.14 14.60 -0.33
CA VAL A 99 -25.30 13.75 -1.17
C VAL A 99 -23.85 13.81 -0.70
N CYS A 100 -23.29 15.01 -0.52
CA CYS A 100 -21.91 15.19 -0.05
C CYS A 100 -21.70 14.67 1.38
N GLY A 101 -22.62 14.94 2.29
CA GLY A 101 -22.46 14.68 3.72
C GLY A 101 -22.76 13.23 4.11
N LYS A 102 -23.72 12.58 3.44
CA LYS A 102 -24.16 11.22 3.78
C LYS A 102 -23.73 10.21 2.74
N TYR A 103 -24.18 10.38 1.49
CA TYR A 103 -23.95 9.37 0.46
C TYR A 103 -22.45 9.20 0.15
N MET A 104 -21.74 10.31 -0.05
CA MET A 104 -20.30 10.27 -0.33
C MET A 104 -19.52 9.76 0.88
N TYR A 105 -19.90 10.16 2.10
CA TYR A 105 -19.30 9.65 3.33
C TYR A 105 -19.40 8.12 3.43
N ASP A 106 -20.62 7.57 3.27
CA ASP A 106 -20.86 6.13 3.31
C ASP A 106 -20.05 5.40 2.23
N LYS A 107 -19.98 5.96 1.01
CA LYS A 107 -19.21 5.38 -0.09
C LYS A 107 -17.71 5.36 0.16
N PHE A 108 -17.12 6.43 0.69
CA PHE A 108 -15.70 6.43 1.02
C PHE A 108 -15.40 5.52 2.20
N ASN A 109 -16.32 5.38 3.15
CA ASN A 109 -16.17 4.44 4.25
C ASN A 109 -16.17 2.99 3.76
N GLU A 110 -17.08 2.64 2.84
CA GLU A 110 -17.11 1.34 2.16
C GLU A 110 -15.77 1.06 1.43
N ILE A 111 -15.29 2.04 0.65
CA ILE A 111 -14.00 1.94 -0.05
C ILE A 111 -12.84 1.74 0.94
N ALA A 112 -12.82 2.46 2.07
CA ALA A 112 -11.77 2.32 3.08
C ALA A 112 -11.74 0.90 3.68
N GLU A 113 -12.91 0.35 4.02
CA GLU A 113 -13.04 -1.02 4.53
C GLU A 113 -12.61 -2.07 3.50
N ASP A 114 -13.00 -1.89 2.24
CA ASP A 114 -12.58 -2.78 1.15
C ASP A 114 -11.08 -2.71 0.90
N THR A 115 -10.49 -1.52 0.99
CA THR A 115 -9.04 -1.32 0.84
C THR A 115 -8.29 -2.05 1.97
N ARG A 116 -8.76 -1.95 3.22
CA ARG A 116 -8.21 -2.70 4.36
C ARG A 116 -8.33 -4.22 4.15
N ARG A 117 -9.49 -4.68 3.71
CA ARG A 117 -9.74 -6.10 3.44
C ARG A 117 -8.83 -6.65 2.34
N MET A 118 -8.66 -5.90 1.26
CA MET A 118 -7.77 -6.26 0.16
C MET A 118 -6.32 -6.31 0.63
N PHE A 119 -5.87 -5.31 1.39
CA PHE A 119 -4.54 -5.31 1.99
C PHE A 119 -4.28 -6.57 2.84
N MET A 120 -5.21 -6.94 3.72
CA MET A 120 -5.06 -8.15 4.54
C MET A 120 -4.92 -9.42 3.70
N LYS A 121 -5.69 -9.55 2.61
CA LYS A 121 -5.55 -10.66 1.66
C LYS A 121 -4.18 -10.65 0.98
N CYS A 122 -3.74 -9.51 0.45
CA CYS A 122 -2.43 -9.37 -0.17
C CYS A 122 -1.28 -9.69 0.79
N LYS A 123 -1.36 -9.20 2.04
CA LYS A 123 -0.38 -9.47 3.08
C LYS A 123 -0.34 -10.96 3.43
N SER A 124 -1.50 -11.62 3.56
CA SER A 124 -1.57 -13.06 3.81
C SER A 124 -0.95 -13.88 2.68
N VAL A 125 -1.24 -13.55 1.43
CA VAL A 125 -0.64 -14.24 0.26
C VAL A 125 0.86 -14.00 0.20
N GLY A 126 1.30 -12.77 0.43
CA GLY A 126 2.73 -12.41 0.48
C GLY A 126 3.49 -13.16 1.56
N LEU A 127 2.93 -13.24 2.77
CA LEU A 127 3.52 -14.00 3.88
C LEU A 127 3.63 -15.51 3.56
N ALA A 128 2.59 -16.11 2.98
CA ALA A 128 2.65 -17.52 2.58
C ALA A 128 3.75 -17.77 1.52
N SER A 129 3.85 -16.90 0.51
CA SER A 129 4.92 -16.98 -0.49
C SER A 129 6.32 -16.78 0.10
N HIS A 130 6.46 -15.84 1.05
CA HIS A 130 7.73 -15.60 1.77
C HIS A 130 8.13 -16.81 2.61
N GLU A 131 7.17 -17.48 3.25
CA GLU A 131 7.41 -18.71 4.03
C GLU A 131 7.97 -19.84 3.14
N ASP A 132 7.40 -20.02 1.94
CA ASP A 132 7.88 -21.04 1.00
C ASP A 132 9.30 -20.74 0.49
N ILE A 133 9.59 -19.46 0.21
CA ILE A 133 10.96 -19.04 -0.14
C ILE A 133 11.91 -19.29 1.03
N GLU A 134 11.52 -18.95 2.27
CA GLU A 134 12.34 -19.18 3.46
C GLU A 134 12.69 -20.66 3.66
N LYS A 135 11.75 -21.58 3.40
CA LYS A 135 12.03 -23.03 3.46
C LYS A 135 13.15 -23.41 2.49
N VAL A 136 13.05 -22.99 1.23
CA VAL A 136 14.07 -23.27 0.20
C VAL A 136 15.41 -22.63 0.54
N LEU A 137 15.42 -21.39 1.05
CA LEU A 137 16.64 -20.70 1.48
C LEU A 137 17.34 -21.44 2.63
N ASN A 138 16.58 -21.97 3.59
CA ASN A 138 17.11 -22.75 4.71
C ASN A 138 17.71 -24.09 4.25
N GLU A 139 17.04 -24.80 3.34
CA GLU A 139 17.57 -26.03 2.75
C GLU A 139 18.88 -25.79 1.98
N LEU A 140 18.92 -24.72 1.19
CA LEU A 140 20.13 -24.31 0.47
C LEU A 140 21.26 -23.95 1.45
N GLN A 141 20.96 -23.20 2.51
CA GLN A 141 21.93 -22.84 3.54
C GLN A 141 22.52 -24.09 4.21
N SER A 142 21.68 -25.08 4.52
CA SER A 142 22.11 -26.36 5.09
C SER A 142 23.02 -27.12 4.12
N THR A 143 22.61 -27.25 2.87
CA THR A 143 23.37 -27.93 1.81
C THR A 143 24.73 -27.28 1.57
N MET A 144 24.79 -25.94 1.56
CA MET A 144 26.05 -25.20 1.42
C MET A 144 27.00 -25.47 2.60
N LYS A 145 26.50 -25.52 3.84
CA LYS A 145 27.32 -25.85 5.01
C LYS A 145 27.93 -27.24 4.89
N THR A 146 27.12 -28.23 4.52
CA THR A 146 27.58 -29.61 4.31
C THR A 146 28.63 -29.68 3.19
N TYR A 147 28.39 -28.99 2.07
CA TYR A 147 29.36 -28.91 0.97
C TYR A 147 30.70 -28.33 1.43
N HIS A 148 30.70 -27.19 2.12
CA HIS A 148 31.94 -26.58 2.61
C HIS A 148 32.68 -27.47 3.61
N GLN A 149 31.95 -28.22 4.45
CA GLN A 149 32.55 -29.21 5.34
C GLN A 149 33.28 -30.31 4.55
N TYR A 150 32.61 -30.94 3.58
CA TYR A 150 33.23 -31.98 2.75
C TYR A 150 34.38 -31.45 1.89
N GLN A 151 34.28 -30.23 1.38
CA GLN A 151 35.37 -29.58 0.66
C GLN A 151 36.62 -29.41 1.55
N SER A 152 36.43 -28.99 2.80
CA SER A 152 37.51 -28.83 3.79
C SER A 152 38.18 -30.18 4.08
N GLU A 153 37.38 -31.22 4.32
CA GLU A 153 37.87 -32.58 4.59
C GLU A 153 38.62 -33.17 3.39
N SER A 154 38.08 -33.00 2.17
CA SER A 154 38.74 -33.43 0.93
C SER A 154 40.10 -32.76 0.76
N LYS A 155 40.18 -31.44 0.96
CA LYS A 155 41.46 -30.70 0.89
C LYS A 155 42.47 -31.19 1.93
N GLN A 156 42.02 -31.52 3.14
CA GLN A 156 42.89 -32.10 4.17
C GLN A 156 43.37 -33.51 3.78
N ALA A 157 42.51 -34.34 3.19
CA ALA A 157 42.87 -35.67 2.72
C ALA A 157 43.91 -35.60 1.59
N GLU A 158 43.74 -34.68 0.63
CA GLU A 158 44.70 -34.44 -0.46
C GLU A 158 46.08 -34.00 0.07
N GLN A 159 46.11 -33.12 1.07
CA GLN A 159 47.35 -32.69 1.72
C GLN A 159 48.06 -33.86 2.41
N LYS A 160 47.32 -34.69 3.17
CA LYS A 160 47.88 -35.89 3.82
C LYS A 160 48.42 -36.87 2.78
N LEU A 161 47.68 -37.13 1.70
CA LEU A 161 48.11 -38.00 0.61
C LEU A 161 49.41 -37.48 -0.03
N SER A 162 49.50 -36.18 -0.30
CA SER A 162 50.71 -35.55 -0.84
C SER A 162 51.93 -35.77 0.06
N VAL A 163 51.79 -35.59 1.38
CA VAL A 163 52.87 -35.84 2.35
C VAL A 163 53.30 -37.31 2.36
N ILE A 164 52.34 -38.25 2.35
CA ILE A 164 52.64 -39.69 2.30
C ILE A 164 53.39 -40.06 1.01
N LEU A 165 52.94 -39.54 -0.14
CA LEU A 165 53.60 -39.78 -1.43
C LEU A 165 55.05 -39.27 -1.44
N GLN A 166 55.30 -38.09 -0.86
CA GLN A 166 56.66 -37.56 -0.70
C GLN A 166 57.52 -38.46 0.20
N GLN A 167 56.98 -38.97 1.31
CA GLN A 167 57.69 -39.90 2.19
C GLN A 167 58.00 -41.23 1.50
N VAL A 168 57.04 -41.81 0.79
CA VAL A 168 57.22 -43.05 0.02
C VAL A 168 58.31 -42.88 -1.04
N ALA A 169 58.33 -41.75 -1.75
CA ALA A 169 59.37 -41.44 -2.72
C ALA A 169 60.77 -41.39 -2.07
N LYS A 170 60.89 -40.73 -0.90
CA LYS A 170 62.14 -40.70 -0.11
C LYS A 170 62.58 -42.10 0.36
N ILE A 171 61.66 -42.92 0.84
CA ILE A 171 61.99 -44.30 1.29
C ILE A 171 62.48 -45.14 0.10
N LYS A 172 61.81 -45.04 -1.06
CA LYS A 172 62.21 -45.76 -2.27
C LYS A 172 63.61 -45.34 -2.74
N SER A 173 63.95 -44.05 -2.69
CA SER A 173 65.29 -43.57 -3.08
C SER A 173 66.37 -44.07 -2.11
N VAL A 174 66.14 -44.04 -0.79
CA VAL A 174 67.06 -44.58 0.22
C VAL A 174 67.26 -46.08 0.05
N LYS A 175 66.19 -46.86 -0.20
CA LYS A 175 66.31 -48.30 -0.47
C LYS A 175 67.14 -48.58 -1.73
N LYS A 176 66.96 -47.78 -2.79
CA LYS A 176 67.75 -47.89 -4.03
C LYS A 176 69.23 -47.59 -3.80
N GLN A 177 69.54 -46.54 -3.04
CA GLN A 177 70.93 -46.20 -2.65
C GLN A 177 71.60 -47.30 -1.83
N LYS A 178 70.90 -47.87 -0.82
CA LYS A 178 71.42 -48.98 -0.01
C LYS A 178 71.67 -50.25 -0.83
N ALA A 179 70.78 -50.57 -1.78
CA ALA A 179 70.97 -51.71 -2.67
C ALA A 179 72.17 -51.52 -3.62
N MET A 180 72.42 -50.29 -4.04
CA MET A 180 73.58 -49.94 -4.87
C MET A 180 74.89 -50.03 -4.07
N ALA A 181 74.91 -49.53 -2.83
CA ALA A 181 76.07 -49.63 -1.93
C ALA A 181 76.45 -51.09 -1.64
N LYS A 182 75.47 -51.96 -1.35
CA LYS A 182 75.71 -53.41 -1.15
C LYS A 182 76.24 -54.15 -2.39
N ARG A 183 76.07 -53.59 -3.59
CA ARG A 183 76.59 -54.15 -4.84
C ARG A 183 78.02 -53.70 -5.14
N VAL A 184 78.49 -52.63 -4.50
CA VAL A 184 79.85 -52.09 -4.66
C VAL A 184 80.80 -52.70 -3.62
N GLU A 185 80.29 -53.18 -2.48
CA GLU A 185 81.05 -53.86 -1.42
C GLU A 185 81.26 -55.38 -1.64
N LYS A 186 80.84 -55.93 -2.78
CA LYS A 186 80.90 -57.36 -3.10
C LYS A 186 81.69 -57.58 -4.38
#